data_AF-A0A7W0NP25-F1
#
_entry.id   AF-A0A7W0NP25-F1
#
_cell.length_a   1.000
_cell.length_b   1.000
_cell.length_c   1.000
_cell.angle_alpha   90.00
_cell.angle_beta   90.00
_cell.angle_gamma   90.00
#
_symmetry.space_group_name_H-M   'P 1'
#
loop_
_entity.id
_entity.type
_entity.pdbx_description
1 polymer ?
#
loop_
_entity_poly.entity_id
_entity_poly.type
_entity_poly.pdbx_seq_one_letter_code
_entity_poly.pdbx_strand_id
1 'polypeptide(L)'
;PDDAVLDFTVFRPSRRGLAPLRLQGLVLEGGGRRTIPVGGRRRGSPGVVLMRSSAPVVAERRAYSPGRRDVASVMGVPLPLGAG
;
A
#
# COMPACT_ATOMS: atom_id res chain seq x y z
N PRO A 1 11.20 -18.71 1.38
CA PRO A 1 10.72 -17.47 2.04
C PRO A 1 9.35 -17.73 2.64
N ASP A 2 9.05 -17.18 3.81
CA ASP A 2 7.75 -17.39 4.46
C ASP A 2 6.67 -16.54 3.80
N ASP A 3 5.42 -16.98 3.93
CA ASP A 3 4.26 -16.20 3.53
C ASP A 3 4.11 -14.95 4.42
N ALA A 4 3.61 -13.86 3.84
CA ALA A 4 3.35 -12.62 4.55
C ALA A 4 1.87 -12.27 4.54
N VAL A 5 1.32 -11.92 5.70
CA VAL A 5 -0.03 -11.36 5.86
C VAL A 5 0.08 -9.84 5.83
N LEU A 6 -0.68 -9.21 4.94
CA LEU A 6 -0.62 -7.78 4.66
C LEU A 6 -1.93 -7.06 5.02
N ASP A 7 -1.80 -5.95 5.74
CA ASP A 7 -2.90 -5.05 6.11
C ASP A 7 -2.62 -3.64 5.62
N PHE A 8 -3.63 -2.96 5.08
CA PHE A 8 -3.49 -1.61 4.53
C PHE A 8 -4.43 -0.61 5.21
N THR A 9 -3.87 0.54 5.60
CA THR A 9 -4.62 1.71 6.08
C THR A 9 -4.36 2.90 5.17
N VAL A 10 -5.43 3.60 4.77
CA VAL A 10 -5.35 4.78 3.90
C VAL A 10 -5.69 6.04 4.69
N PHE A 11 -4.74 6.95 4.79
CA PHE A 11 -4.90 8.26 5.44
C PHE A 11 -5.17 9.34 4.39
N ARG A 12 -6.02 10.31 4.75
CA ARG A 12 -6.30 11.49 3.93
C ARG A 12 -6.23 12.74 4.81
N PRO A 13 -5.87 13.91 4.26
CA PRO A 13 -5.67 15.14 5.04
C PRO A 13 -6.86 15.58 5.91
N SER A 14 -8.08 15.14 5.59
CA SER A 14 -9.31 15.52 6.31
C SER A 14 -10.12 14.33 6.82
N ARG A 15 -9.57 13.11 6.80
CA ARG A 15 -10.28 11.91 7.29
C ARG A 15 -9.36 11.05 8.15
N ARG A 16 -9.92 10.52 9.24
CA ARG A 16 -9.28 9.44 10.02
C ARG A 16 -8.89 8.30 9.09
N GLY A 17 -7.79 7.61 9.43
CA GLY A 17 -7.30 6.44 8.69
C GLY A 17 -8.43 5.45 8.42
N LEU A 18 -8.57 5.06 7.16
CA LEU A 18 -9.60 4.13 6.71
C LEU A 18 -8.92 2.81 6.40
N ALA A 19 -9.31 1.75 7.09
CA ALA A 19 -8.85 0.37 6.88
C ALA A 19 -9.92 -0.40 6.11
N PRO A 20 -9.87 -0.44 4.77
CA PRO A 20 -10.91 -1.10 3.98
C PRO A 20 -10.82 -2.60 4.22
N LEU A 21 -11.94 -3.25 4.58
CA LEU A 21 -11.99 -4.69 4.89
C LEU A 21 -11.34 -5.56 3.81
N ARG A 22 -11.55 -5.22 2.52
CA ARG A 22 -10.96 -5.94 1.37
C ARG A 22 -9.43 -5.84 1.24
N LEU A 23 -8.79 -4.99 2.05
CA LEU A 23 -7.34 -4.80 2.09
C LEU A 23 -6.75 -5.22 3.45
N GLN A 24 -7.46 -6.08 4.20
CA GLN A 24 -6.95 -6.67 5.43
C GLN A 24 -6.72 -8.18 5.21
N GLY A 25 -5.72 -8.75 5.88
CA GLY A 25 -5.43 -10.17 5.86
C GLY A 25 -5.01 -10.72 4.49
N LEU A 26 -4.45 -9.88 3.62
CA LEU A 26 -4.05 -10.33 2.28
C LEU A 26 -2.79 -11.16 2.36
N VAL A 27 -2.82 -12.38 1.84
CA VAL A 27 -1.63 -13.25 1.78
C VAL A 27 -0.77 -12.92 0.56
N LEU A 28 0.52 -12.76 0.79
CA LEU A 28 1.58 -12.78 -0.22
C LEU A 28 2.39 -14.05 0.00
N GLU A 29 2.35 -14.95 -0.98
CA GLU A 29 3.12 -16.20 -0.96
C GLU A 29 4.63 -15.92 -0.97
N GLY A 30 5.38 -16.76 -0.26
CA GLY A 30 6.84 -16.69 -0.20
C GLY A 30 7.50 -16.66 -1.58
N GLY A 31 8.27 -15.62 -1.88
CA GLY A 31 8.92 -15.43 -3.18
C GLY A 31 7.99 -14.91 -4.29
N GLY A 32 6.71 -14.69 -3.97
CA GLY A 32 5.71 -14.15 -4.88
C GLY A 32 5.80 -12.64 -5.07
N ARG A 33 5.06 -12.15 -6.07
CA ARG A 33 4.82 -10.72 -6.30
C ARG A 33 3.34 -10.49 -6.49
N ARG A 34 2.79 -9.48 -5.82
CA ARG A 34 1.36 -9.12 -5.94
C ARG A 34 1.18 -7.63 -6.17
N THR A 35 0.32 -7.28 -7.12
CA THR A 35 -0.16 -5.89 -7.29
C THR A 35 -1.49 -5.74 -6.58
N ILE A 36 -1.56 -4.80 -5.65
CA ILE A 36 -2.74 -4.56 -4.81
C ILE A 36 -3.32 -3.19 -5.17
N PRO A 37 -4.55 -3.11 -5.73
CA PRO A 37 -5.17 -1.83 -6.05
C PRO A 37 -5.66 -1.13 -4.78
N VAL A 38 -4.86 -0.17 -4.28
CA VAL A 38 -5.20 0.63 -3.08
C VAL A 38 -6.09 1.82 -3.46
N GLY A 39 -7.35 1.51 -3.82
CA GLY A 39 -8.38 2.49 -4.17
C GLY A 39 -8.78 2.51 -5.65
N GLY A 40 -9.90 3.16 -5.98
CA GLY A 40 -10.34 3.38 -7.37
C GLY A 40 -9.67 4.60 -8.01
N ARG A 41 -9.98 4.89 -9.29
CA ARG A 41 -9.57 6.14 -9.96
C ARG A 41 -9.93 7.34 -9.09
N ARG A 42 -8.92 8.04 -8.55
CA ARG A 42 -9.12 9.26 -7.75
C ARG A 42 -8.66 10.47 -8.54
N ARG A 43 -9.36 11.60 -8.37
CA ARG A 43 -8.98 12.92 -8.90
C ARG A 43 -7.77 13.51 -8.16
N GLY A 44 -6.66 12.77 -8.11
CA GLY A 44 -5.37 13.27 -7.58
C GLY A 44 -5.37 13.70 -6.11
N SER A 45 -6.32 13.26 -5.29
CA SER A 45 -6.37 13.69 -3.88
C SER A 45 -5.17 13.14 -3.11
N PRO A 46 -4.43 13.99 -2.37
CA PRO A 46 -3.29 13.56 -1.57
C PRO A 46 -3.72 12.56 -0.49
N GLY A 47 -2.86 11.60 -0.21
CA GLY A 47 -3.10 10.59 0.81
C GLY A 47 -1.86 9.73 1.03
N VAL A 48 -1.82 9.07 2.19
CA VAL A 48 -0.75 8.17 2.59
C VAL A 48 -1.33 6.77 2.73
N VAL A 49 -0.55 5.76 2.34
CA VAL A 49 -0.89 4.36 2.56
C VAL A 49 0.13 3.81 3.55
N LEU A 50 -0.38 3.32 4.69
CA LEU A 50 0.40 2.51 5.61
C LEU A 50 0.11 1.04 5.30
N MET A 51 1.16 0.25 5.10
CA MET A 51 1.08 -1.20 4.96
C MET A 51 1.78 -1.82 6.17
N ARG A 52 1.09 -2.74 6.83
CA ARG A 52 1.68 -3.63 7.86
C ARG A 52 1.85 -5.01 7.25
N SER A 53 2.91 -5.68 7.65
CA SER A 53 3.23 -7.04 7.20
C SER A 53 3.64 -7.88 8.40
N SER A 54 3.25 -9.16 8.40
CA SER A 54 3.69 -10.14 9.42
C SER A 54 5.14 -10.61 9.21
N ALA A 55 5.72 -10.36 8.04
CA ALA A 55 7.08 -10.75 7.68
C ALA A 55 7.78 -9.64 6.84
N PRO A 56 9.13 -9.64 6.73
CA PRO A 56 9.84 -8.68 5.89
C PRO A 56 9.40 -8.75 4.43
N VAL A 57 9.01 -7.59 3.88
CA VAL A 57 8.56 -7.47 2.48
C VAL A 57 9.12 -6.20 1.86
N VAL A 58 9.20 -6.20 0.53
CA VAL A 58 9.51 -5.01 -0.26
C VAL A 58 8.20 -4.46 -0.83
N ALA A 59 7.92 -3.19 -0.58
CA ALA A 59 6.75 -2.50 -1.10
C ALA A 59 7.15 -1.37 -2.05
N GLU A 60 6.47 -1.31 -3.20
CA GLU A 60 6.60 -0.27 -4.21
C GLU A 60 5.22 0.34 -4.46
N ARG A 61 5.14 1.67 -4.51
CA ARG A 61 3.93 2.37 -4.94
C ARG A 61 4.10 2.81 -6.38
N ARG A 62 3.28 2.25 -7.27
CA ARG A 62 3.18 2.66 -8.67
C ARG A 62 1.89 3.43 -8.95
N ALA A 63 1.99 4.52 -9.72
CA ALA A 63 0.86 5.24 -10.27
C ALA A 63 1.05 5.43 -11.78
N TYR A 64 -0.01 5.20 -12.54
CA TYR A 64 -0.01 5.39 -14.00
C TYR A 64 -1.22 6.24 -14.40
N SER A 65 -0.97 7.28 -15.19
CA SER A 65 -1.99 8.18 -15.74
C SER A 65 -2.03 8.05 -17.26
N PRO A 66 -2.93 7.24 -17.84
CA PRO A 66 -2.99 7.03 -19.28
C PRO A 66 -3.21 8.33 -20.07
N GLY A 67 -4.11 9.19 -19.59
CA GLY A 67 -4.46 10.46 -20.25
C GLY A 67 -3.34 11.50 -20.26
N ARG A 68 -2.35 11.37 -19.38
CA ARG A 68 -1.14 12.22 -19.35
C ARG A 68 0.14 11.48 -19.75
N ARG A 69 0.04 10.19 -20.09
CA ARG A 69 1.17 9.29 -20.39
C ARG A 69 2.27 9.34 -19.33
N ASP A 70 1.89 9.45 -18.06
CA ASP A 70 2.80 9.64 -16.94
C ASP A 70 2.83 8.39 -16.04
N VAL A 71 4.01 8.08 -15.50
CA VAL A 71 4.25 7.01 -14.54
C VAL A 71 5.12 7.51 -13.40
N ALA A 72 4.70 7.19 -12.18
CA ALA A 72 5.51 7.38 -10.99
C ALA A 72 5.65 6.04 -10.27
N SER A 73 6.86 5.71 -9.86
CA SER A 73 7.16 4.58 -8.99
C SER A 73 8.11 5.03 -7.88
N VAL A 74 7.80 4.64 -6.64
CA VAL A 74 8.61 4.95 -5.46
C VAL A 74 8.60 3.77 -4.50
N MET A 75 9.75 3.52 -3.86
CA MET A 75 9.86 2.54 -2.79
C MET A 75 9.15 3.04 -1.53
N GLY A 76 8.55 2.11 -0.78
CA GLY A 76 8.03 2.40 0.54
C GLY A 76 9.15 2.76 1.52
N VAL A 77 8.84 3.61 2.49
CA VAL A 77 9.76 3.92 3.60
C VAL A 77 9.38 3.03 4.78
N PRO A 78 10.27 2.11 5.22
CA PRO A 78 10.04 1.33 6.44
C PRO A 78 9.94 2.25 7.65
N LEU A 79 8.91 2.04 8.48
CA LEU A 79 8.79 2.76 9.74
C LEU A 79 9.56 2.00 10.83
N PRO A 80 10.23 2.70 11.76
CA PRO A 80 10.87 2.06 12.90
C PRO A 80 9.86 1.29 13.75
N LEU A 81 10.28 0.15 14.29
CA LEU A 81 9.51 -0.57 15.30
C LEU A 81 9.37 0.35 16.53
N GLY A 82 8.13 0.69 16.93
CA GLY A 82 7.85 1.49 18.13
C GLY A 82 7.16 2.84 17.91
N ALA A 83 6.83 3.23 16.66
CA ALA A 83 5.95 4.37 16.42
C ALA A 83 4.48 3.96 16.67
N GLY A 84 4.09 3.88 17.94
CA GLY A 84 2.73 3.63 18.42
C GLY A 84 2.28 4.71 19.38
#